data_AF-E9DSG3-F1
#
_entry.id   AF-E9DSG3-F1
#
_cell.length_a   1.000
_cell.length_b   1.000
_cell.length_c   1.000
_cell.angle_alpha   90.00
_cell.angle_beta   90.00
_cell.angle_gamma   90.00
#
_symmetry.space_group_name_H-M   'P 1'
#
loop_
_entity.id
_entity.type
_entity.pdbx_description
1 polymer ?
#
loop_
_entity_poly.entity_id
_entity_poly.type
_entity_poly.pdbx_seq_one_letter_code
_entity_poly.pdbx_strand_id
1 'polypeptide(L)'
;MPAFSRLIRFLARDGRTYYGDAILPKGVVDIAKTKRARIVTGDIFGQHQVTDQVADIRLLLPPLDPAHVKTVRCLGLNYADHAKETNMPQPQYPILFYKPATSLSGPSDPIPVPHVAQEGSGLDYECELVIVIGKRATDVSESEALDHVLGYSVGNDVSHRDWQIKRGGGQWSHGKGFDGWAPYGPGIVTTEVIKDPHQLRIWTKVNGEILQVCTS
;
A
#
# COMPACT_ATOMS: atom_id res chain seq x y z
N MET A 1 3.80 -1.13 21.05
CA MET A 1 3.33 -1.98 19.93
C MET A 1 1.83 -1.77 19.80
N PRO A 2 1.28 -1.81 18.58
CA PRO A 2 -0.16 -1.63 18.40
C PRO A 2 -0.95 -2.77 19.06
N ALA A 3 -2.15 -2.46 19.57
CA ALA A 3 -3.02 -3.46 20.19
C ALA A 3 -3.73 -4.37 19.17
N PHE A 4 -3.75 -3.97 17.90
CA PHE A 4 -4.36 -4.71 16.79
C PHE A 4 -3.31 -5.53 16.02
N SER A 5 -3.75 -6.57 15.31
CA SER A 5 -2.89 -7.39 14.45
C SER A 5 -3.05 -7.06 12.96
N ARG A 6 -4.29 -6.75 12.54
CA ARG A 6 -4.68 -6.50 11.15
C ARG A 6 -5.61 -5.31 11.10
N LEU A 7 -5.03 -4.11 11.09
CA LEU A 7 -5.79 -2.87 11.06
C LEU A 7 -6.50 -2.71 9.71
N ILE A 8 -7.79 -2.43 9.76
CA ILE A 8 -8.58 -2.01 8.61
C ILE A 8 -9.31 -0.71 8.93
N ARG A 9 -9.55 0.10 7.91
CA ARG A 9 -10.52 1.20 7.94
C ARG A 9 -11.70 0.79 7.07
N PHE A 10 -12.91 0.93 7.58
CA PHE A 10 -14.08 0.42 6.88
C PHE A 10 -15.32 1.24 7.18
N LEU A 11 -16.24 1.25 6.21
CA LEU A 11 -17.60 1.68 6.41
C LEU A 11 -18.40 0.48 6.90
N ALA A 12 -19.02 0.61 8.07
CA ALA A 12 -19.87 -0.41 8.65
C ALA A 12 -21.30 -0.35 8.11
N ARG A 13 -22.09 -1.40 8.36
CA ARG A 13 -23.50 -1.48 7.97
C ARG A 13 -24.41 -0.50 8.71
N ASP A 14 -23.96 0.03 9.84
CA ASP A 14 -24.63 1.10 10.58
C ASP A 14 -24.43 2.50 9.95
N GLY A 15 -23.66 2.58 8.85
CA GLY A 15 -23.38 3.82 8.12
C GLY A 15 -22.21 4.64 8.68
N ARG A 16 -21.51 4.16 9.71
CA ARG A 16 -20.35 4.85 10.31
C ARG A 16 -19.04 4.25 9.84
N THR A 17 -18.00 5.08 9.82
CA THR A 17 -16.63 4.65 9.51
C THR A 17 -15.89 4.35 10.80
N TYR A 18 -15.19 3.22 10.81
CA TYR A 18 -14.39 2.79 11.95
C TYR A 18 -12.99 2.34 11.50
N TYR A 19 -12.07 2.41 12.46
CA TYR A 19 -10.91 1.52 12.46
C TYR A 19 -11.28 0.21 13.16
N GLY A 20 -10.70 -0.91 12.74
CA GLY A 20 -10.94 -2.19 13.36
C GLY A 20 -9.79 -3.17 13.20
N ASP A 21 -9.71 -4.15 14.10
CA ASP A 21 -8.87 -5.32 13.97
C ASP A 21 -9.68 -6.42 13.26
N ALA A 22 -9.23 -6.81 12.07
CA ALA A 22 -9.98 -7.68 11.17
C ALA A 22 -10.19 -9.08 11.76
N ILE A 23 -11.44 -9.54 11.79
CA ILE A 23 -11.78 -10.91 12.17
C ILE A 23 -11.81 -11.76 10.90
N LEU A 24 -10.83 -12.68 10.79
CA LEU A 24 -10.74 -13.58 9.65
C LEU A 24 -11.29 -14.96 9.99
N PRO A 25 -11.91 -15.66 9.01
CA PRO A 25 -12.21 -17.08 9.16
C PRO A 25 -10.95 -17.89 9.46
N LYS A 26 -11.09 -19.01 10.18
CA LYS A 26 -9.97 -19.88 10.52
C LYS A 26 -9.24 -20.33 9.24
N GLY A 27 -7.92 -20.17 9.22
CA GLY A 27 -7.07 -20.53 8.08
C GLY A 27 -7.04 -19.53 6.92
N VAL A 28 -7.78 -18.43 7.01
CA VAL A 28 -7.78 -17.36 6.01
C VAL A 28 -6.84 -16.25 6.44
N VAL A 29 -5.91 -15.85 5.57
CA VAL A 29 -4.98 -14.73 5.79
C VAL A 29 -5.33 -13.48 4.98
N ASP A 30 -6.14 -13.64 3.94
CA ASP A 30 -6.57 -12.55 3.04
C ASP A 30 -7.58 -11.63 3.73
N ILE A 31 -7.14 -10.41 4.07
CA ILE A 31 -7.97 -9.38 4.69
C ILE A 31 -9.18 -9.02 3.83
N ALA A 32 -9.13 -9.13 2.49
CA ALA A 32 -10.28 -8.82 1.63
C ALA A 32 -11.48 -9.75 1.89
N LYS A 33 -11.26 -10.91 2.52
CA LYS A 33 -12.31 -11.86 2.89
C LYS A 33 -12.98 -11.55 4.23
N THR A 34 -12.46 -10.59 5.00
CA THR A 34 -13.07 -10.23 6.28
C THR A 34 -14.47 -9.63 6.08
N LYS A 35 -15.36 -9.93 7.02
CA LYS A 35 -16.75 -9.43 7.04
C LYS A 35 -17.09 -8.69 8.32
N ARG A 36 -16.23 -8.79 9.33
CA ARG A 36 -16.41 -8.21 10.67
C ARG A 36 -15.06 -7.80 11.22
N ALA A 37 -15.05 -6.78 12.07
CA ALA A 37 -13.86 -6.38 12.81
C ALA A 37 -14.23 -5.97 14.23
N ARG A 38 -13.29 -6.16 15.16
CA ARG A 38 -13.36 -5.54 16.49
C ARG A 38 -12.99 -4.08 16.34
N ILE A 39 -13.83 -3.16 16.83
CA ILE A 39 -13.61 -1.72 16.68
C ILE A 39 -12.36 -1.31 17.46
N VAL A 40 -11.52 -0.51 16.81
CA VAL A 40 -10.38 0.17 17.42
C VAL A 40 -10.78 1.61 17.74
N THR A 41 -10.57 2.03 18.97
CA THR A 41 -10.81 3.40 19.43
C THR A 41 -9.52 4.08 19.86
N GLY A 42 -9.42 5.39 19.68
CA GLY A 42 -8.22 6.18 20.00
C GLY A 42 -7.40 6.51 18.75
N ASP A 43 -6.15 6.92 18.96
CA ASP A 43 -5.21 7.25 17.89
C ASP A 43 -4.42 6.00 17.50
N ILE A 44 -4.58 5.55 16.25
CA ILE A 44 -3.88 4.36 15.70
C ILE A 44 -2.36 4.52 15.65
N PHE A 45 -1.84 5.75 15.70
CA PHE A 45 -0.40 6.05 15.82
C PHE A 45 0.02 6.37 17.26
N GLY A 46 -0.94 6.54 18.16
CA GLY A 46 -0.76 6.90 19.56
C GLY A 46 -1.44 5.90 20.50
N GLN A 47 -2.16 6.43 21.50
CA GLN A 47 -2.91 5.61 22.44
C GLN A 47 -4.22 5.12 21.83
N HIS A 48 -4.39 3.80 21.79
CA HIS A 48 -5.58 3.14 21.25
C HIS A 48 -5.85 1.81 21.96
N GLN A 49 -7.05 1.28 21.75
CA GLN A 49 -7.48 -0.03 22.24
C GLN A 49 -8.32 -0.76 21.20
N VAL A 50 -8.19 -2.08 21.14
CA VAL A 50 -9.14 -2.97 20.46
C VAL A 50 -10.25 -3.28 21.43
N THR A 51 -11.48 -2.89 21.09
CA THR A 51 -12.66 -3.11 21.94
C THR A 51 -13.28 -4.49 21.71
N ASP A 52 -14.16 -4.93 22.61
CA ASP A 52 -14.98 -6.11 22.39
C ASP A 52 -16.15 -5.86 21.42
N GLN A 53 -16.39 -4.61 21.03
CA GLN A 53 -17.44 -4.26 20.09
C GLN A 53 -17.08 -4.73 18.68
N VAL A 54 -17.94 -5.56 18.09
CA VAL A 54 -17.79 -6.04 16.72
C VAL A 54 -18.76 -5.31 15.79
N ALA A 55 -18.27 -4.88 14.63
CA ALA A 55 -19.10 -4.29 13.58
C ALA A 55 -19.04 -5.10 12.28
N ASP A 56 -20.17 -5.16 11.58
CA ASP A 56 -20.28 -5.75 10.25
C ASP A 56 -19.79 -4.76 9.19
N ILE A 57 -18.90 -5.25 8.32
CA ILE A 57 -18.27 -4.47 7.27
C ILE A 57 -19.23 -4.36 6.08
N ARG A 58 -19.46 -3.12 5.62
CA ARG A 58 -20.12 -2.82 4.34
C ARG A 58 -19.10 -2.68 3.22
N LEU A 59 -18.05 -1.90 3.45
CA LEU A 59 -17.02 -1.58 2.46
C LEU A 59 -15.67 -1.36 3.16
N LEU A 60 -14.61 -1.95 2.62
CA LEU A 60 -13.24 -1.67 3.02
C LEU A 60 -12.78 -0.37 2.36
N LEU A 61 -12.14 0.49 3.13
CA LEU A 61 -11.65 1.80 2.69
C LEU A 61 -10.12 1.76 2.59
N PRO A 62 -9.45 2.80 2.04
CA PRO A 62 -8.02 2.98 2.21
C PRO A 62 -7.64 2.78 3.69
N PRO A 63 -6.63 1.94 4.02
CA PRO A 63 -6.32 1.58 5.39
C PRO A 63 -6.07 2.75 6.34
N LEU A 64 -5.52 3.86 5.84
CA LEU A 64 -5.39 5.12 6.57
C LEU A 64 -6.38 6.16 6.06
N ASP A 65 -6.90 6.97 6.97
CA ASP A 65 -7.60 8.19 6.60
C ASP A 65 -6.66 9.09 5.78
N PRO A 66 -7.05 9.59 4.60
CA PRO A 66 -6.22 10.47 3.79
C PRO A 66 -5.67 11.67 4.56
N ALA A 67 -6.39 12.18 5.57
CA ALA A 67 -5.90 13.29 6.40
C ALA A 67 -4.62 12.96 7.19
N HIS A 68 -4.36 11.67 7.45
CA HIS A 68 -3.17 11.19 8.15
C HIS A 68 -1.98 10.95 7.22
N VAL A 69 -2.18 10.86 5.91
CA VAL A 69 -1.11 10.57 4.96
C VAL A 69 -0.52 11.88 4.44
N LYS A 70 0.70 12.20 4.90
CA LYS A 70 1.38 13.46 4.52
C LYS A 70 2.19 13.34 3.24
N THR A 71 2.81 12.18 3.01
CA THR A 71 3.64 11.92 1.83
C THR A 71 3.51 10.48 1.41
N VAL A 72 3.46 10.23 0.10
CA VAL A 72 3.64 8.90 -0.49
C VAL A 72 5.05 8.86 -1.06
N ARG A 73 5.92 8.06 -0.43
CA ARG A 73 7.32 7.89 -0.83
C ARG A 73 7.47 6.53 -1.50
N CYS A 74 8.10 6.54 -2.65
CA CYS A 74 8.25 5.36 -3.49
C CYS A 74 9.73 5.12 -3.80
N LEU A 75 10.05 3.86 -4.09
CA LEU A 75 11.41 3.43 -4.40
C LEU A 75 11.40 2.71 -5.75
N GLY A 76 12.14 3.24 -6.72
CA GLY A 76 12.23 2.64 -8.05
C GLY A 76 13.40 1.67 -8.17
N LEU A 77 13.27 0.73 -9.11
CA LEU A 77 14.33 -0.23 -9.49
C LEU A 77 14.86 -1.08 -8.31
N ASN A 78 13.99 -1.42 -7.36
CA ASN A 78 14.39 -2.10 -6.12
C ASN A 78 14.30 -3.63 -6.16
N TYR A 79 13.63 -4.20 -7.17
CA TYR A 79 13.65 -5.63 -7.40
C TYR A 79 14.71 -5.96 -8.43
N ALA A 80 15.63 -6.86 -8.09
CA ALA A 80 16.73 -7.27 -8.97
C ALA A 80 16.22 -7.79 -10.33
N ASP A 81 15.05 -8.41 -10.36
CA ASP A 81 14.44 -8.90 -11.61
C ASP A 81 13.81 -7.76 -12.43
N HIS A 82 13.25 -6.74 -11.80
CA HIS A 82 12.72 -5.56 -12.49
C HIS A 82 13.82 -4.66 -13.09
N ALA A 83 14.99 -4.59 -12.44
CA ALA A 83 16.16 -3.92 -13.01
C ALA A 83 16.65 -4.61 -14.31
N LYS A 84 16.60 -5.95 -14.36
CA LYS A 84 16.93 -6.72 -15.57
C LYS A 84 15.92 -6.50 -16.70
N GLU A 85 14.63 -6.45 -16.39
CA GLU A 85 13.56 -6.22 -17.37
C GLU A 85 13.67 -4.85 -18.06
N THR A 86 14.11 -3.82 -17.32
CA THR A 86 14.20 -2.45 -17.82
C THR A 86 15.55 -2.12 -18.48
N ASN A 87 16.49 -3.07 -18.56
CA ASN A 87 17.87 -2.89 -19.05
C ASN A 87 18.60 -1.70 -18.39
N MET A 88 18.21 -1.30 -17.18
CA MET A 88 18.87 -0.24 -16.44
C MET A 88 19.95 -0.84 -15.54
N PRO A 89 21.14 -0.22 -15.43
CA PRO A 89 22.14 -0.65 -14.47
C PRO A 89 21.55 -0.56 -13.06
N GLN A 90 21.86 -1.55 -12.21
CA GLN A 90 21.46 -1.51 -10.81
C GLN A 90 22.00 -0.22 -10.18
N PRO A 91 21.13 0.61 -9.59
CA PRO A 91 21.57 1.90 -9.08
C PRO A 91 22.46 1.71 -7.84
N GLN A 92 23.52 2.51 -7.75
CA GLN A 92 24.43 2.51 -6.59
C GLN A 92 23.74 3.02 -5.31
N TYR A 93 22.72 3.87 -5.47
CA TYR A 93 21.95 4.46 -4.39
C TYR A 93 20.45 4.31 -4.66
N PRO A 94 19.61 4.15 -3.63
CA PRO A 94 18.15 4.04 -3.79
C PRO A 94 17.55 5.22 -4.57
N ILE A 95 16.75 4.95 -5.61
CA ILE A 95 16.07 6.00 -6.39
C ILE A 95 14.70 6.29 -5.78
N LEU A 96 14.61 7.38 -5.03
CA LEU A 96 13.39 7.81 -4.36
C LEU A 96 12.61 8.82 -5.19
N PHE A 97 11.29 8.72 -5.13
CA PHE A 97 10.37 9.72 -5.70
C PHE A 97 9.09 9.81 -4.88
N TYR A 98 8.28 10.82 -5.20
CA TYR A 98 7.01 11.09 -4.54
C TYR A 98 5.84 10.93 -5.50
N LYS A 99 4.75 10.39 -4.97
CA LYS A 99 3.40 10.53 -5.56
C LYS A 99 2.60 11.55 -4.72
N PRO A 100 1.74 12.37 -5.35
CA PRO A 100 0.89 13.29 -4.62
C PRO A 100 -0.11 12.51 -3.74
N ALA A 101 -0.54 13.09 -2.63
CA ALA A 101 -1.52 12.43 -1.75
C ALA A 101 -2.87 12.14 -2.47
N THR A 102 -3.20 12.90 -3.52
CA THR A 102 -4.40 12.70 -4.35
C THR A 102 -4.34 11.42 -5.19
N SER A 103 -3.16 10.82 -5.39
CA SER A 103 -3.05 9.54 -6.08
C SER A 103 -3.56 8.38 -5.21
N LEU A 104 -3.68 8.54 -3.89
CA LEU A 104 -4.13 7.47 -3.00
C LEU A 104 -5.58 7.08 -3.28
N SER A 105 -5.84 5.78 -3.38
CA SER A 105 -7.16 5.21 -3.55
C SER A 105 -7.32 3.91 -2.75
N GLY A 106 -8.56 3.45 -2.61
CA GLY A 106 -8.92 2.29 -1.82
C GLY A 106 -8.64 0.96 -2.55
N PRO A 107 -8.72 -0.15 -1.81
CA PRO A 107 -8.40 -1.49 -2.33
C PRO A 107 -9.38 -1.99 -3.41
N SER A 108 -10.56 -1.38 -3.49
CA SER A 108 -11.61 -1.73 -4.46
C SER A 108 -12.08 -0.54 -5.29
N ASP A 109 -11.40 0.60 -5.19
CA ASP A 109 -11.74 1.77 -5.97
C ASP A 109 -11.30 1.56 -7.43
N PRO A 110 -12.04 2.12 -8.42
CA PRO A 110 -11.58 2.10 -9.79
C PRO A 110 -10.29 2.91 -9.94
N ILE A 111 -9.44 2.51 -10.90
CA ILE A 111 -8.25 3.28 -11.29
C ILE A 111 -8.65 4.17 -12.48
N PRO A 112 -8.80 5.49 -12.32
CA PRO A 112 -9.17 6.38 -13.41
C PRO A 112 -8.02 6.50 -14.41
N VAL A 113 -8.31 6.41 -15.70
CA VAL A 113 -7.31 6.62 -16.77
C VAL A 113 -7.65 7.91 -17.51
N PRO A 114 -6.99 9.04 -17.20
CA PRO A 114 -7.27 10.32 -17.86
C PRO A 114 -6.88 10.29 -19.34
N HIS A 115 -7.48 11.15 -20.17
CA HIS A 115 -7.28 11.13 -21.63
C HIS A 115 -5.80 11.13 -22.04
N VAL A 116 -4.97 11.94 -21.35
CA VAL A 116 -3.52 12.02 -21.60
C VAL A 116 -2.78 10.69 -21.38
N ALA A 117 -3.33 9.81 -20.55
CA ALA A 117 -2.81 8.48 -20.24
C ALA A 117 -3.52 7.34 -21.01
N GLN A 118 -4.46 7.67 -21.89
CA GLN A 118 -5.09 6.71 -22.82
C GLN A 118 -4.31 6.62 -24.15
N GLU A 119 -3.38 7.56 -24.39
CA GLU A 119 -2.52 7.56 -25.55
C GLU A 119 -1.39 6.53 -25.41
N GLY A 120 -1.22 5.69 -26.44
CA GLY A 120 -0.16 4.69 -26.46
C GLY A 120 -0.47 3.47 -25.59
N SER A 121 0.56 2.66 -25.31
CA SER A 121 0.44 1.41 -24.56
C SER A 121 1.26 1.45 -23.27
N GLY A 122 1.45 2.64 -22.71
CA GLY A 122 2.36 2.86 -21.60
C GLY A 122 1.77 2.58 -20.22
N LEU A 123 0.45 2.42 -20.10
CA LEU A 123 -0.21 2.17 -18.83
C LEU A 123 0.21 0.80 -18.26
N ASP A 124 0.63 0.80 -17.00
CA ASP A 124 1.25 -0.34 -16.36
C ASP A 124 0.87 -0.43 -14.87
N TYR A 125 0.92 -1.64 -14.33
CA TYR A 125 0.74 -1.94 -12.92
C TYR A 125 2.09 -2.34 -12.29
N GLU A 126 2.23 -2.07 -11.00
CA GLU A 126 3.42 -2.44 -10.23
C GLU A 126 2.94 -2.85 -8.84
N CYS A 127 2.80 -4.15 -8.57
CA CYS A 127 2.42 -4.61 -7.23
C CYS A 127 3.61 -4.49 -6.30
N GLU A 128 3.40 -3.78 -5.19
CA GLU A 128 4.45 -3.36 -4.27
C GLU A 128 4.09 -3.67 -2.82
N LEU A 129 5.12 -3.97 -2.02
CA LEU A 129 5.00 -3.98 -0.57
C LEU A 129 4.95 -2.53 -0.07
N VAL A 130 3.87 -2.16 0.61
CA VAL A 130 3.72 -0.84 1.20
C VAL A 130 4.12 -0.89 2.67
N ILE A 131 5.09 -0.06 3.05
CA ILE A 131 5.51 0.10 4.44
C ILE A 131 4.76 1.30 5.04
N VAL A 132 4.07 1.08 6.16
CA VAL A 132 3.41 2.14 6.91
C VAL A 132 4.26 2.53 8.11
N ILE A 133 4.74 3.77 8.12
CA ILE A 133 5.53 4.31 9.24
C ILE A 133 4.60 4.64 10.40
N GLY A 134 4.90 4.09 11.58
CA GLY A 134 4.13 4.26 12.80
C GLY A 134 4.71 5.26 13.79
N LYS A 135 6.02 5.55 13.69
CA LYS A 135 6.73 6.46 14.59
C LYS A 135 7.51 7.50 13.82
N ARG A 136 7.63 8.71 14.38
CA ARG A 136 8.53 9.73 13.85
C ARG A 136 9.96 9.16 13.79
N ALA A 137 10.63 9.38 12.67
CA ALA A 137 11.94 8.84 12.37
C ALA A 137 12.80 9.92 11.68
N THR A 138 14.08 10.00 12.05
CA THR A 138 15.10 10.86 11.42
C THR A 138 16.45 10.22 11.72
N ASP A 139 17.31 10.07 10.72
CA ASP A 139 18.66 9.46 10.83
C ASP A 139 18.67 8.10 11.56
N VAL A 140 17.66 7.27 11.28
CA VAL A 140 17.50 5.94 11.89
C VAL A 140 18.50 4.96 11.28
N SER A 141 19.18 4.18 12.13
CA SER A 141 20.09 3.13 11.67
C SER A 141 19.33 1.98 11.01
N GLU A 142 20.00 1.22 10.14
CA GLU A 142 19.38 0.06 9.47
C GLU A 142 18.82 -0.95 10.47
N SER A 143 19.55 -1.21 11.57
CA SER A 143 19.14 -2.14 12.63
C SER A 143 17.89 -1.70 13.40
N GLU A 144 17.59 -0.40 13.43
CA GLU A 144 16.43 0.16 14.15
C GLU A 144 15.26 0.46 13.20
N ALA A 145 15.44 0.33 11.88
CA ALA A 145 14.47 0.78 10.89
C ALA A 145 13.08 0.17 11.09
N LEU A 146 13.00 -1.14 11.38
CA LEU A 146 11.73 -1.85 11.57
C LEU A 146 11.01 -1.45 12.85
N ASP A 147 11.70 -0.88 13.85
CA ASP A 147 11.07 -0.41 15.10
C ASP A 147 10.16 0.80 14.87
N HIS A 148 10.32 1.49 13.74
CA HIS A 148 9.50 2.63 13.33
C HIS A 148 8.33 2.25 12.41
N VAL A 149 8.26 1.00 11.97
CA VAL A 149 7.22 0.48 11.08
C VAL A 149 5.99 0.07 11.88
N LEU A 150 4.81 0.60 11.53
CA LEU A 150 3.53 0.14 12.08
C LEU A 150 3.17 -1.25 11.53
N GLY A 151 3.40 -1.44 10.23
CA GLY A 151 3.10 -2.66 9.52
C GLY A 151 3.18 -2.49 8.02
N TYR A 152 2.66 -3.49 7.32
CA TYR A 152 2.76 -3.63 5.88
C TYR A 152 1.38 -3.72 5.23
N SER A 153 1.27 -3.24 4.00
CA SER A 153 0.09 -3.35 3.15
C SER A 153 0.50 -3.75 1.74
N VAL A 154 -0.49 -3.96 0.86
CA VAL A 154 -0.24 -4.17 -0.58
C VAL A 154 -0.60 -2.89 -1.30
N GLY A 155 0.22 -2.49 -2.27
CA GLY A 155 -0.02 -1.33 -3.11
C GLY A 155 0.13 -1.66 -4.58
N ASN A 156 -0.41 -0.78 -5.43
CA ASN A 156 -0.11 -0.77 -6.86
C ASN A 156 0.43 0.61 -7.25
N ASP A 157 1.69 0.70 -7.66
CA ASP A 157 2.30 1.92 -8.18
C ASP A 157 1.96 2.10 -9.68
N VAL A 158 0.69 2.44 -9.94
CA VAL A 158 0.20 2.60 -11.31
C VAL A 158 1.02 3.66 -12.02
N SER A 159 1.44 3.30 -13.24
CA SER A 159 2.43 4.03 -13.99
C SER A 159 2.03 4.16 -15.46
N HIS A 160 2.52 5.20 -16.12
CA HIS A 160 2.49 5.32 -17.57
C HIS A 160 3.92 5.48 -18.09
N ARG A 161 4.49 4.41 -18.64
CA ARG A 161 5.92 4.31 -18.99
C ARG A 161 6.39 5.39 -19.95
N ASP A 162 5.57 5.78 -20.92
CA ASP A 162 5.94 6.87 -21.83
C ASP A 162 6.04 8.22 -21.11
N TRP A 163 5.13 8.50 -20.18
CA TRP A 163 5.12 9.74 -19.40
C TRP A 163 6.19 9.72 -18.31
N GLN A 164 6.51 8.54 -17.78
CA GLN A 164 7.57 8.33 -16.80
C GLN A 164 8.96 8.51 -17.40
N ILE A 165 9.24 7.87 -18.55
CA ILE A 165 10.60 7.72 -19.08
C ILE A 165 10.85 8.64 -20.29
N LYS A 166 9.92 8.69 -21.24
CA LYS A 166 10.17 9.35 -22.54
C LYS A 166 9.79 10.83 -22.54
N ARG A 167 8.65 11.16 -21.92
CA ARG A 167 8.05 12.51 -21.94
C ARG A 167 8.26 13.28 -20.63
N GLY A 168 8.64 12.59 -19.54
CA GLY A 168 8.72 13.15 -18.19
C GLY A 168 9.95 14.03 -17.90
N GLY A 169 10.85 14.24 -18.87
CA GLY A 169 12.04 15.10 -18.68
C GLY A 169 12.95 14.65 -17.54
N GLY A 170 13.02 13.34 -17.28
CA GLY A 170 13.77 12.77 -16.15
C GLY A 170 13.03 12.76 -14.81
N GLN A 171 11.79 13.28 -14.75
CA GLN A 171 10.93 13.23 -13.56
C GLN A 171 9.84 12.18 -13.73
N TRP A 172 9.68 11.31 -12.74
CA TRP A 172 8.70 10.22 -12.82
C TRP A 172 7.28 10.64 -12.40
N SER A 173 7.14 11.79 -11.73
CA SER A 173 5.86 12.22 -11.15
C SER A 173 4.74 12.37 -12.19
N HIS A 174 5.03 12.79 -13.43
CA HIS A 174 3.99 12.91 -14.45
C HIS A 174 3.45 11.55 -14.89
N GLY A 175 4.32 10.53 -14.96
CA GLY A 175 3.92 9.16 -15.31
C GLY A 175 3.33 8.38 -14.15
N LYS A 176 3.36 8.89 -12.91
CA LYS A 176 2.93 8.14 -11.71
C LYS A 176 1.93 8.91 -10.84
N GLY A 177 1.73 10.20 -11.07
CA GLY A 177 1.08 11.08 -10.10
C GLY A 177 -0.40 11.36 -10.33
N PHE A 178 -1.08 10.66 -11.24
CA PHE A 178 -2.50 10.91 -11.47
C PHE A 178 -3.36 10.46 -10.28
N ASP A 179 -4.54 11.06 -10.15
CA ASP A 179 -5.47 10.74 -9.07
C ASP A 179 -5.90 9.27 -9.13
N GLY A 180 -5.89 8.60 -7.97
CA GLY A 180 -6.21 7.18 -7.85
C GLY A 180 -5.14 6.19 -8.33
N TRP A 181 -3.92 6.63 -8.70
CA TRP A 181 -2.83 5.77 -9.20
C TRP A 181 -1.92 5.19 -8.10
N ALA A 182 -2.32 5.28 -6.84
CA ALA A 182 -1.69 4.64 -5.69
C ALA A 182 -2.74 3.88 -4.84
N PRO A 183 -3.51 2.93 -5.41
CA PRO A 183 -4.39 2.11 -4.60
C PRO A 183 -3.57 1.27 -3.64
N TYR A 184 -4.03 1.18 -2.39
CA TYR A 184 -3.40 0.34 -1.38
C TYR A 184 -4.42 -0.23 -0.40
N GLY A 185 -4.06 -1.35 0.22
CA GLY A 185 -4.91 -2.08 1.16
C GLY A 185 -4.85 -3.58 0.91
N PRO A 186 -5.86 -4.35 1.35
CA PRO A 186 -7.10 -3.92 2.01
C PRO A 186 -6.96 -3.61 3.52
N GLY A 187 -5.78 -3.74 4.10
CA GLY A 187 -5.49 -3.43 5.50
C GLY A 187 -4.00 -3.32 5.77
N ILE A 188 -3.63 -3.06 7.01
CA ILE A 188 -2.24 -3.02 7.49
C ILE A 188 -2.02 -4.21 8.43
N VAL A 189 -1.07 -5.06 8.09
CA VAL A 189 -0.66 -6.19 8.91
C VAL A 189 0.56 -5.77 9.73
N THR A 190 0.49 -5.89 11.05
CA THR A 190 1.55 -5.38 11.93
C THR A 190 2.82 -6.22 11.85
N THR A 191 3.94 -5.65 12.28
CA THR A 191 5.25 -6.32 12.38
C THR A 191 5.25 -7.51 13.33
N GLU A 192 4.30 -7.58 14.27
CA GLU A 192 4.10 -8.76 15.12
C GLU A 192 3.60 -9.98 14.35
N VAL A 193 2.82 -9.75 13.29
CA VAL A 193 2.28 -10.80 12.42
C VAL A 193 3.26 -11.11 11.28
N ILE A 194 3.83 -10.08 10.65
CA ILE A 194 4.86 -10.20 9.61
C ILE A 194 6.20 -9.84 10.24
N LYS A 195 6.90 -10.85 10.78
CA LYS A 195 8.20 -10.67 11.43
C LYS A 195 9.35 -10.49 10.45
N ASP A 196 9.26 -11.15 9.30
CA ASP A 196 10.25 -11.08 8.24
C ASP A 196 9.60 -10.59 6.95
N PRO A 197 9.76 -9.30 6.60
CA PRO A 197 9.22 -8.74 5.37
C PRO A 197 10.08 -9.04 4.14
N HIS A 198 11.21 -9.75 4.25
CA HIS A 198 12.16 -10.04 3.16
C HIS A 198 11.93 -11.40 2.49
N GLN A 199 10.84 -12.09 2.82
CA GLN A 199 10.50 -13.41 2.28
C GLN A 199 9.03 -13.48 1.86
N LEU A 200 8.42 -12.34 1.55
CA LEU A 200 7.04 -12.24 1.11
C LEU A 200 6.97 -12.42 -0.40
N ARG A 201 6.11 -13.36 -0.82
CA ARG A 201 5.78 -13.51 -2.23
C ARG A 201 4.83 -12.40 -2.65
N ILE A 202 5.24 -11.60 -3.62
CA ILE A 202 4.48 -10.50 -4.20
C ILE A 202 4.07 -10.91 -5.62
N TRP A 203 2.82 -10.64 -5.99
CA TRP A 203 2.33 -10.99 -7.32
C TRP A 203 1.16 -10.11 -7.75
N THR A 204 0.98 -10.02 -9.08
CA THR A 204 -0.15 -9.31 -9.71
C THR A 204 -0.95 -10.25 -10.58
N LYS A 205 -2.28 -10.15 -10.53
CA LYS A 205 -3.16 -10.76 -11.53
C LYS A 205 -3.99 -9.69 -12.24
N VAL A 206 -4.10 -9.83 -13.55
CA VAL A 206 -5.02 -9.04 -14.39
C VAL A 206 -5.94 -10.02 -15.11
N ASN A 207 -7.26 -9.85 -14.96
CA ASN A 207 -8.26 -10.74 -15.55
C ASN A 207 -8.04 -12.24 -15.26
N GLY A 208 -7.47 -12.55 -14.08
CA GLY A 208 -7.20 -13.92 -13.64
C GLY A 208 -5.82 -14.47 -14.02
N GLU A 209 -5.11 -13.82 -14.94
CA GLU A 209 -3.77 -14.20 -15.37
C GLU A 209 -2.70 -13.57 -14.47
N ILE A 210 -1.70 -14.36 -14.06
CA ILE A 210 -0.57 -13.86 -13.26
C ILE A 210 0.44 -13.21 -14.21
N LEU A 211 0.75 -11.93 -13.97
CA LEU A 211 1.67 -11.18 -14.84
C LEU A 211 2.93 -10.70 -14.13
N GLN A 212 2.93 -10.69 -12.79
CA GLN A 212 4.10 -10.36 -11.98
C GLN A 212 4.20 -11.37 -10.84
N VAL A 213 5.41 -11.88 -10.56
CA VAL A 213 5.74 -12.66 -9.36
C VAL A 213 7.16 -12.33 -8.94
N CYS A 214 7.36 -11.91 -7.70
CA CYS A 214 8.67 -11.74 -7.10
C CYS A 214 8.63 -12.10 -5.60
N THR A 215 9.79 -12.00 -4.97
CA THR A 215 9.93 -12.03 -3.51
C THR A 215 10.48 -10.67 -3.08
N SER A 216 9.87 -10.10 -2.04
CA SER A 216 10.30 -8.88 -1.33
C SER A 216 11.75 -8.90 -0.88
#